data_AF-A0A7C6MZ83-F1
#
_entry.id   AF-A0A7C6MZ83-F1
#
_cell.length_a   1.000
_cell.length_b   1.000
_cell.length_c   1.000
_cell.angle_alpha   90.00
_cell.angle_beta   90.00
_cell.angle_gamma   90.00
#
_symmetry.space_group_name_H-M   'P 1'
#
loop_
_entity.id
_entity.type
_entity.pdbx_description
1 polymer ?
#
loop_
_entity_poly.entity_id
_entity_poly.type
_entity_poly.pdbx_seq_one_letter_code
_entity_poly.pdbx_strand_id
1 'polypeptide(L)'
;PQKKRKLCTLNILINVEEGIRDCWSISEITVRDFNLTIKELKKGAEVIEDYDYGLTLVRDALMINKKKNYPVPFAFYFWDRFFDKYDLVPEEYIVSGFDRKGIDESNEIKDNNDLINESYRVLDYREFRDWFVSHPRVYDYAEKYMVIEEKYGNRRGCINRLKKLNQEFIEELIIPEKEKLKRMLELSWDFLMRNDCQDKADMVFKIWGTLDLIPFYENPFIQRITTESIRIALNNMKKGFDLRVNPDVFY
;
A
#
# COMPACT_ATOMS: atom_id res chain seq x y z
N PRO A 1 -25.10 30.43 2.51
CA PRO A 1 -25.87 30.71 1.26
C PRO A 1 -25.58 29.64 0.19
N GLN A 2 -26.40 28.60 0.15
CA GLN A 2 -26.33 27.56 -0.88
C GLN A 2 -26.73 28.17 -2.23
N LYS A 3 -25.75 28.51 -3.08
CA LYS A 3 -26.01 28.80 -4.49
C LYS A 3 -26.49 27.49 -5.12
N LYS A 4 -27.71 27.50 -5.68
CA LYS A 4 -28.32 26.34 -6.36
C LYS A 4 -27.28 25.69 -7.31
N ARG A 5 -27.13 24.37 -7.21
CA ARG A 5 -26.30 23.50 -8.10
C ARG A 5 -24.78 23.51 -7.89
N LYS A 6 -24.28 23.96 -6.74
CA LYS A 6 -22.85 23.82 -6.40
C LYS A 6 -22.67 22.71 -5.37
N LEU A 7 -21.82 21.74 -5.69
CA LEU A 7 -21.39 20.68 -4.79
C LEU A 7 -20.17 21.14 -3.98
N CYS A 8 -19.90 20.40 -2.91
CA CYS A 8 -18.65 20.45 -2.17
C CYS A 8 -18.10 19.02 -2.12
N THR A 9 -16.79 18.85 -2.28
CA THR A 9 -16.11 17.57 -2.04
C THR A 9 -15.21 17.69 -0.85
N LEU A 10 -15.10 16.60 -0.10
CA LEU A 10 -14.14 16.42 0.96
C LEU A 10 -13.19 15.31 0.52
N ASN A 11 -11.89 15.56 0.59
CA ASN A 11 -10.85 14.59 0.31
C ASN A 11 -10.11 14.34 1.63
N ILE A 12 -9.89 13.07 1.94
CA ILE A 12 -9.20 12.65 3.15
C ILE A 12 -8.10 11.70 2.72
N LEU A 13 -6.86 12.04 3.09
CA LEU A 13 -5.71 11.15 2.91
C LEU A 13 -5.53 10.35 4.20
N ILE A 14 -5.69 9.03 4.09
CA ILE A 14 -5.50 8.09 5.19
C ILE A 14 -4.24 7.26 4.97
N ASN A 15 -3.59 6.89 6.06
CA ASN A 15 -2.41 6.05 6.10
C ASN A 15 -2.63 4.94 7.12
N VAL A 16 -2.18 3.72 6.79
CA VAL A 16 -2.41 2.51 7.57
C VAL A 16 -1.72 2.52 8.95
N GLU A 17 -0.70 3.34 9.16
CA GLU A 17 0.03 3.45 10.44
C GLU A 17 -0.17 4.79 11.14
N GLU A 18 -0.39 5.85 10.37
CA GLU A 18 -0.49 7.21 10.91
C GLU A 18 -1.93 7.70 11.06
N GLY A 19 -2.90 7.00 10.46
CA GLY A 19 -4.29 7.42 10.42
C GLY A 19 -4.52 8.52 9.39
N ILE A 20 -5.37 9.49 9.71
CA ILE A 20 -5.62 10.65 8.84
C ILE A 20 -4.38 11.54 8.81
N ARG A 21 -3.82 11.73 7.61
CA ARG A 21 -2.63 12.56 7.37
C ARG A 21 -2.96 13.92 6.79
N ASP A 22 -3.98 14.01 5.96
CA ASP A 22 -4.39 15.27 5.36
C ASP A 22 -5.90 15.29 5.07
N CYS A 23 -6.47 16.49 5.02
CA CYS A 23 -7.88 16.70 4.76
C CYS A 23 -8.10 18.07 4.09
N TRP A 24 -8.71 18.06 2.91
CA TRP A 24 -9.02 19.29 2.18
C TRP A 24 -10.33 19.18 1.42
N SER A 25 -10.99 20.31 1.22
CA SER A 25 -12.24 20.38 0.46
C SER A 25 -12.07 21.12 -0.84
N ILE A 26 -12.91 20.79 -1.83
CA ILE A 26 -13.12 21.65 -2.99
C ILE A 26 -14.59 22.09 -2.99
N SER A 27 -14.81 23.37 -2.68
CA SER A 27 -16.14 23.97 -2.70
C SER A 27 -16.47 24.52 -4.08
N GLU A 28 -17.77 24.76 -4.30
CA GLU A 28 -18.28 25.46 -5.48
C GLU A 28 -18.14 24.72 -6.84
N ILE A 29 -17.93 23.40 -6.82
CA ILE A 29 -17.80 22.59 -8.03
C ILE A 29 -19.17 22.25 -8.63
N THR A 30 -19.23 22.08 -9.95
CA THR A 30 -20.44 21.52 -10.58
C THR A 30 -20.42 20.00 -10.56
N VAL A 31 -21.58 19.35 -10.75
CA VAL A 31 -21.67 17.90 -10.94
C VAL A 31 -20.78 17.43 -12.10
N ARG A 32 -20.68 18.23 -13.15
CA ARG A 32 -19.82 17.94 -14.31
C ARG A 32 -18.35 17.92 -13.91
N ASP A 33 -17.89 18.91 -13.14
CA ASP A 33 -16.51 18.99 -12.69
C ASP A 33 -16.17 17.81 -11.78
N PHE A 34 -17.06 17.48 -10.84
CA PHE A 34 -16.93 16.31 -9.99
C PHE A 34 -16.76 15.02 -10.80
N ASN A 35 -17.66 14.76 -11.75
CA ASN A 35 -17.60 13.56 -12.58
C ASN A 35 -16.33 13.51 -13.46
N LEU A 36 -15.82 14.66 -13.90
CA LEU A 36 -14.55 14.73 -14.60
C LEU A 36 -13.39 14.38 -13.67
N THR A 37 -13.36 14.88 -12.44
CA THR A 37 -12.36 14.52 -11.44
C THR A 37 -12.36 13.01 -11.17
N ILE A 38 -13.53 12.39 -10.94
CA ILE A 38 -13.64 10.94 -10.75
C ILE A 38 -13.15 10.19 -11.99
N LYS A 39 -13.50 10.64 -13.20
CA LYS A 39 -13.04 10.02 -14.44
C LYS A 39 -11.51 10.09 -14.61
N GLU A 40 -10.90 11.22 -14.27
CA GLU A 40 -9.44 11.37 -14.30
C GLU A 40 -8.76 10.49 -13.23
N LEU A 41 -9.31 10.44 -12.01
CA LEU A 41 -8.82 9.54 -10.95
C LEU A 41 -8.85 8.08 -11.38
N LYS A 42 -9.94 7.64 -12.03
CA LYS A 42 -10.08 6.27 -12.58
C LYS A 42 -9.06 5.92 -13.66
N LYS A 43 -8.33 6.89 -14.26
CA LYS A 43 -7.19 6.61 -15.17
C LYS A 43 -5.91 6.29 -14.42
N GLY A 44 -5.75 6.79 -13.20
CA GLY A 44 -4.57 6.58 -12.36
C GLY A 44 -4.75 5.41 -11.38
N ALA A 45 -5.87 5.39 -10.67
CA ALA A 45 -6.18 4.44 -9.60
C ALA A 45 -7.48 3.68 -9.86
N GLU A 46 -7.69 2.58 -9.13
CA GLU A 46 -9.00 1.94 -9.01
C GLU A 46 -9.84 2.69 -7.97
N VAL A 47 -11.15 2.83 -8.24
CA VAL A 47 -12.05 3.66 -7.43
C VAL A 47 -13.33 2.89 -7.16
N ILE A 48 -13.66 2.74 -5.88
CA ILE A 48 -14.93 2.20 -5.40
C ILE A 48 -15.80 3.37 -4.93
N GLU A 49 -17.05 3.42 -5.39
CA GLU A 49 -18.02 4.45 -5.02
C GLU A 49 -18.96 3.91 -3.91
N ASP A 50 -18.39 3.68 -2.72
CA ASP A 50 -19.09 3.14 -1.54
C ASP A 50 -18.87 4.07 -0.32
N TYR A 51 -19.94 4.78 0.08
CA TYR A 51 -19.90 5.74 1.18
C TYR A 51 -19.67 5.06 2.53
N ASP A 52 -20.36 3.96 2.81
CA ASP A 52 -20.29 3.27 4.08
C ASP A 52 -18.92 2.63 4.29
N TYR A 53 -18.32 2.11 3.21
CA TYR A 53 -16.94 1.63 3.23
C TYR A 53 -15.95 2.76 3.47
N GLY A 54 -16.08 3.88 2.74
CA GLY A 54 -15.23 5.05 2.95
C GLY A 54 -15.29 5.56 4.39
N LEU A 55 -16.49 5.63 4.97
CA LEU A 55 -16.69 6.04 6.36
C LEU A 55 -16.03 5.06 7.34
N THR A 56 -16.14 3.75 7.09
CA THR A 56 -15.49 2.70 7.88
C THR A 56 -13.96 2.88 7.91
N LEU A 57 -13.35 3.17 6.76
CA LEU A 57 -11.91 3.44 6.67
C LEU A 57 -11.50 4.73 7.41
N VAL A 58 -12.35 5.76 7.39
CA VAL A 58 -12.10 7.00 8.15
C VAL A 58 -12.16 6.76 9.66
N ARG A 59 -13.11 5.95 10.14
CA ARG A 59 -13.18 5.57 11.56
C ARG A 59 -11.96 4.77 12.01
N ASP A 60 -11.48 3.86 11.18
CA ASP A 60 -10.24 3.10 11.43
C ASP A 60 -9.03 4.02 11.50
N ALA A 61 -8.90 4.94 10.53
CA ALA A 61 -7.85 5.94 10.52
C ALA A 61 -7.87 6.82 11.78
N LEU A 62 -9.04 7.30 12.22
CA LEU A 62 -9.18 8.04 13.47
C LEU A 62 -8.79 7.20 14.69
N MET A 63 -9.11 5.91 14.70
CA MET A 63 -8.70 5.00 15.77
C MET A 63 -7.18 4.85 15.81
N ILE A 64 -6.52 4.80 14.65
CA ILE A 64 -5.06 4.80 14.53
C ILE A 64 -4.47 6.10 15.07
N ASN A 65 -4.96 7.28 14.65
CA ASN A 65 -4.52 8.57 15.19
C ASN A 65 -4.60 8.58 16.72
N LYS A 66 -5.74 8.11 17.27
CA LYS A 66 -5.98 8.04 18.72
C LYS A 66 -5.03 7.07 19.43
N LYS A 67 -4.88 5.84 18.92
CA LYS A 67 -4.02 4.80 19.53
C LYS A 67 -2.55 5.21 19.53
N LYS A 68 -2.08 5.88 18.47
CA LYS A 68 -0.67 6.27 18.28
C LYS A 68 -0.36 7.70 18.72
N ASN A 69 -1.37 8.46 19.14
CA ASN A 69 -1.26 9.88 19.48
C ASN A 69 -0.72 10.74 18.32
N TYR A 70 -1.10 10.40 17.08
CA TYR A 70 -0.81 11.22 15.91
C TYR A 70 -1.86 12.32 15.76
N PRO A 71 -1.45 13.58 15.49
CA PRO A 71 -2.39 14.67 15.36
C PRO A 71 -3.26 14.48 14.12
N VAL A 72 -4.56 14.68 14.28
CA VAL A 72 -5.48 14.78 13.15
C VAL A 72 -5.35 16.19 12.55
N PRO A 73 -5.28 16.34 11.22
CA PRO A 73 -5.17 17.65 10.56
C PRO A 73 -6.28 18.60 11.02
N PHE A 74 -5.94 19.86 11.32
CA PHE A 74 -6.92 20.85 11.79
C PHE A 74 -8.11 21.00 10.83
N ALA A 75 -7.85 20.93 9.52
CA ALA A 75 -8.87 20.99 8.49
C ALA A 75 -9.94 19.89 8.65
N PHE A 76 -9.59 18.70 9.13
CA PHE A 76 -10.54 17.63 9.37
C PHE A 76 -11.61 18.03 10.40
N TYR A 77 -11.22 18.69 11.50
CA TYR A 77 -12.18 19.17 12.51
C TYR A 77 -13.10 20.26 11.98
N PHE A 78 -12.64 21.06 11.01
CA PHE A 78 -13.50 22.03 10.34
C PHE A 78 -14.55 21.34 9.46
N TRP A 79 -14.18 20.23 8.83
CA TRP A 79 -15.05 19.44 7.94
C TRP A 79 -15.76 18.29 8.64
N ASP A 80 -15.68 18.15 9.97
CA ASP A 80 -16.34 17.06 10.71
C ASP A 80 -17.87 17.05 10.47
N ARG A 81 -18.45 18.24 10.27
CA ARG A 81 -19.86 18.46 9.95
C ARG A 81 -20.28 17.97 8.57
N PHE A 82 -19.33 17.58 7.73
CA PHE A 82 -19.60 16.91 6.47
C PHE A 82 -20.19 15.51 6.71
N PHE A 83 -19.92 14.94 7.87
CA PHE A 83 -20.48 13.69 8.36
C PHE A 83 -21.58 13.98 9.37
N ASP A 84 -22.55 13.08 9.51
CA ASP A 84 -23.51 13.21 10.60
C ASP A 84 -22.80 12.99 11.94
N LYS A 85 -23.26 13.67 13.00
CA LYS A 85 -22.56 13.74 14.30
C LYS A 85 -22.30 12.38 14.97
N TYR A 86 -22.99 11.33 14.53
CA TYR A 86 -22.86 9.96 15.01
C TYR A 86 -21.99 9.07 14.10
N ASP A 87 -21.57 9.59 12.95
CA ASP A 87 -20.90 8.82 11.91
C ASP A 87 -19.39 8.72 12.10
N LEU A 88 -18.77 9.57 12.94
CA LEU A 88 -17.30 9.66 13.08
C LEU A 88 -16.79 9.24 14.46
N VAL A 89 -17.31 8.14 15.00
CA VAL A 89 -16.72 7.54 16.22
C VAL A 89 -15.48 6.73 15.81
N PRO A 90 -14.29 6.99 16.40
CA PRO A 90 -13.10 6.18 16.13
C PRO A 90 -13.37 4.72 16.48
N GLU A 91 -13.17 3.84 15.51
CA GLU A 91 -13.51 2.42 15.61
C GLU A 91 -12.52 1.63 14.75
N GLU A 92 -12.00 0.54 15.30
CA GLU A 92 -11.08 -0.33 14.56
C GLU A 92 -11.84 -1.13 13.51
N TYR A 93 -11.37 -1.06 12.26
CA TYR A 93 -11.98 -1.81 11.18
C TYR A 93 -11.42 -3.23 11.11
N ILE A 94 -12.29 -4.20 11.40
CA ILE A 94 -12.02 -5.62 11.24
C ILE A 94 -12.67 -6.08 9.93
N VAL A 95 -11.87 -6.57 8.99
CA VAL A 95 -12.37 -7.04 7.70
C VAL A 95 -13.19 -8.31 7.90
N SER A 96 -14.49 -8.22 7.63
CA SER A 96 -15.41 -9.35 7.72
C SER A 96 -15.10 -10.39 6.64
N GLY A 97 -15.02 -11.66 7.03
CA GLY A 97 -14.76 -12.76 6.09
C GLY A 97 -13.27 -13.00 5.80
N PHE A 98 -12.37 -12.14 6.31
CA PHE A 98 -10.93 -12.40 6.26
C PHE A 98 -10.54 -13.36 7.39
N ASP A 99 -10.43 -14.65 7.09
CA ASP A 99 -10.09 -15.66 8.08
C ASP A 99 -8.59 -15.66 8.40
N ARG A 100 -8.22 -14.89 9.44
CA ARG A 100 -6.84 -14.83 9.95
C ARG A 100 -6.33 -16.16 10.53
N LYS A 101 -7.22 -17.12 10.84
CA LYS A 101 -6.88 -18.39 11.49
C LYS A 101 -6.85 -19.57 10.53
N GLY A 102 -7.68 -19.57 9.49
CA GLY A 102 -7.84 -20.68 8.54
C GLY A 102 -6.61 -21.04 7.71
N ILE A 103 -5.59 -20.19 7.70
CA ILE A 103 -4.34 -20.43 6.96
C ILE A 103 -3.41 -21.40 7.71
N ASP A 104 -3.44 -21.44 9.04
CA ASP A 104 -2.50 -22.22 9.87
C ASP A 104 -2.71 -23.75 9.73
N GLU A 105 -3.88 -24.17 9.24
CA GLU A 105 -4.28 -25.58 9.16
C GLU A 105 -4.32 -26.15 7.72
N SER A 106 -4.16 -25.33 6.68
CA SER A 106 -4.19 -25.82 5.31
C SER A 106 -2.79 -26.24 4.81
N ASN A 107 -2.55 -27.54 4.76
CA ASN A 107 -1.41 -28.13 4.04
C ASN A 107 -1.35 -27.70 2.55
N GLU A 108 -2.43 -27.13 2.02
CA GLU A 108 -2.56 -26.65 0.64
C GLU A 108 -1.60 -25.50 0.29
N ILE A 109 -1.19 -24.64 1.23
CA ILE A 109 -0.28 -23.51 0.91
C ILE A 109 1.18 -23.96 0.88
N LYS A 110 1.56 -24.96 1.70
CA LYS A 110 2.92 -25.49 1.76
C LYS A 110 3.26 -26.39 0.57
N ASP A 111 2.28 -27.14 0.06
CA ASP A 111 2.49 -28.11 -1.02
C ASP A 111 2.29 -27.54 -2.43
N ASN A 112 1.75 -26.32 -2.56
CA ASN A 112 1.33 -25.77 -3.86
C ASN A 112 2.31 -24.70 -4.37
N ASN A 113 3.44 -25.16 -4.91
CA ASN A 113 4.46 -24.32 -5.55
C ASN A 113 3.89 -23.34 -6.60
N ASP A 114 2.79 -23.69 -7.26
CA ASP A 114 2.16 -22.84 -8.26
C ASP A 114 1.54 -21.58 -7.62
N LEU A 115 0.94 -21.70 -6.43
CA LEU A 115 0.38 -20.56 -5.69
C LEU A 115 1.48 -19.62 -5.17
N ILE A 116 2.61 -20.19 -4.73
CA ILE A 116 3.80 -19.43 -4.34
C ILE A 116 4.38 -18.69 -5.54
N ASN A 117 4.41 -19.30 -6.72
CA ASN A 117 4.86 -18.65 -7.96
C ASN A 117 3.89 -17.56 -8.45
N GLU A 118 2.58 -17.75 -8.27
CA GLU A 118 1.57 -16.75 -8.62
C GLU A 118 1.64 -15.50 -7.74
N SER A 119 2.08 -15.62 -6.48
CA SER A 119 2.26 -14.47 -5.58
C SER A 119 3.17 -13.38 -6.16
N TYR A 120 4.17 -13.78 -6.95
CA TYR A 120 5.10 -12.87 -7.64
C TYR A 120 4.38 -11.98 -8.68
N ARG A 121 3.25 -12.44 -9.21
CA ARG A 121 2.49 -11.76 -10.27
C ARG A 121 1.52 -10.71 -9.73
N VAL A 122 1.26 -10.67 -8.41
CA VAL A 122 0.36 -9.66 -7.83
C VAL A 122 0.81 -8.25 -8.18
N LEU A 123 2.12 -7.99 -8.17
CA LEU A 123 2.67 -6.67 -8.49
C LEU A 123 2.59 -6.31 -9.98
N ASP A 124 2.18 -7.25 -10.86
CA ASP A 124 1.92 -6.94 -12.27
C ASP A 124 0.51 -6.33 -12.47
N TYR A 125 -0.37 -6.45 -11.47
CA TYR A 125 -1.70 -5.83 -11.51
C TYR A 125 -1.64 -4.33 -11.17
N ARG A 126 -2.58 -3.58 -11.76
CA ARG A 126 -2.61 -2.12 -11.67
C ARG A 126 -2.81 -1.62 -10.23
N GLU A 127 -3.59 -2.34 -9.44
CA GLU A 127 -3.89 -2.06 -8.03
C GLU A 127 -2.63 -2.08 -7.15
N PHE A 128 -1.59 -2.80 -7.58
CA PHE A 128 -0.35 -2.99 -6.85
C PHE A 128 0.83 -2.22 -7.44
N ARG A 129 0.59 -1.30 -8.37
CA ARG A 129 1.65 -0.55 -9.07
C ARG A 129 2.54 0.24 -8.10
N ASP A 130 1.97 0.74 -7.02
CA ASP A 130 2.65 1.57 -6.04
C ASP A 130 3.16 0.76 -4.82
N TRP A 131 3.18 -0.57 -4.92
CA TRP A 131 3.70 -1.45 -3.88
C TRP A 131 5.23 -1.60 -4.00
N PHE A 132 5.92 -0.64 -3.43
CA PHE A 132 7.37 -0.64 -3.27
C PHE A 132 7.76 0.08 -1.98
N VAL A 133 8.98 -0.14 -1.51
CA VAL A 133 9.51 0.55 -0.33
C VAL A 133 9.94 1.96 -0.73
N SER A 134 9.21 2.97 -0.26
CA SER A 134 9.59 4.39 -0.44
C SER A 134 10.42 4.86 0.75
N HIS A 135 11.70 4.48 0.80
CA HIS A 135 12.64 4.86 1.86
C HIS A 135 13.99 5.28 1.25
N PRO A 136 14.64 6.35 1.76
CA PRO A 136 15.98 6.77 1.29
C PRO A 136 17.03 5.65 1.20
N ARG A 137 17.03 4.70 2.13
CA ARG A 137 17.94 3.55 2.18
C ARG A 137 17.83 2.63 0.96
N VAL A 138 16.68 2.61 0.27
CA VAL A 138 16.51 1.85 -0.98
C VAL A 138 17.51 2.32 -2.04
N TYR A 139 17.86 3.61 -2.06
CA TYR A 139 18.83 4.16 -3.01
C TYR A 139 20.26 3.71 -2.70
N ASP A 140 20.62 3.51 -1.43
CA ASP A 140 21.90 2.91 -1.06
C ASP A 140 21.99 1.45 -1.55
N TYR A 141 20.89 0.70 -1.45
CA TYR A 141 20.81 -0.65 -1.98
C TYR A 141 20.86 -0.68 -3.51
N ALA A 142 20.21 0.26 -4.18
CA ALA A 142 20.26 0.42 -5.63
C ALA A 142 21.69 0.71 -6.13
N GLU A 143 22.43 1.57 -5.44
CA GLU A 143 23.83 1.85 -5.76
C GLU A 143 24.73 0.62 -5.56
N LYS A 144 24.58 -0.09 -4.43
CA LYS A 144 25.28 -1.38 -4.20
C LYS A 144 24.95 -2.40 -5.30
N TYR A 145 23.69 -2.47 -5.72
CA TYR A 145 23.23 -3.36 -6.80
C TYR A 145 23.97 -3.05 -8.11
N MET A 146 24.05 -1.78 -8.52
CA MET A 146 24.80 -1.37 -9.72
C MET A 146 26.27 -1.77 -9.64
N VAL A 147 26.93 -1.50 -8.51
CA VAL A 147 28.35 -1.85 -8.31
C VAL A 147 28.59 -3.36 -8.41
N ILE A 148 27.64 -4.18 -7.94
CA ILE A 148 27.73 -5.65 -8.05
C ILE A 148 27.56 -6.08 -9.50
N GLU A 149 26.56 -5.55 -10.21
CA GLU A 149 26.34 -5.87 -11.63
C GLU A 149 27.54 -5.47 -12.51
N GLU A 150 28.06 -4.25 -12.32
CA GLU A 150 29.21 -3.75 -13.09
C GLU A 150 30.48 -4.55 -12.86
N LYS A 151 30.77 -4.93 -11.60
CA LYS A 151 32.02 -5.63 -11.25
C LYS A 151 31.99 -7.13 -11.56
N TYR A 152 30.83 -7.77 -11.46
CA TYR A 152 30.74 -9.23 -11.50
C TYR A 152 29.92 -9.79 -12.67
N GLY A 153 29.09 -8.98 -13.33
CA GLY A 153 28.24 -9.40 -14.45
C GLY A 153 27.44 -10.67 -14.14
N ASN A 154 27.34 -11.60 -15.10
CA ASN A 154 26.58 -12.85 -14.95
C ASN A 154 27.35 -14.01 -14.27
N ARG A 155 28.44 -13.73 -13.53
CA ARG A 155 29.24 -14.78 -12.88
C ARG A 155 28.49 -15.33 -11.65
N ARG A 156 28.74 -16.60 -11.26
CA ARG A 156 28.18 -17.18 -10.00
C ARG A 156 28.42 -16.30 -8.76
N GLY A 157 29.55 -15.59 -8.71
CA GLY A 157 29.84 -14.65 -7.62
C GLY A 157 28.90 -13.44 -7.55
N CYS A 158 28.28 -13.04 -8.65
CA CYS A 158 27.25 -12.01 -8.70
C CYS A 158 25.98 -12.49 -8.01
N ILE A 159 25.48 -13.67 -8.37
CA ILE A 159 24.25 -14.26 -7.81
C ILE A 159 24.30 -14.33 -6.27
N ASN A 160 25.41 -14.84 -5.71
CA ASN A 160 25.53 -14.93 -4.25
C ASN A 160 25.58 -13.57 -3.55
N ARG A 161 26.21 -12.57 -4.19
CA ARG A 161 26.25 -11.20 -3.66
C ARG A 161 24.91 -10.51 -3.73
N LEU A 162 24.17 -10.69 -4.82
CA LEU A 162 22.81 -10.18 -4.97
C LEU A 162 21.85 -10.84 -3.97
N LYS A 163 21.96 -12.15 -3.74
CA LYS A 163 21.19 -12.83 -2.68
C LYS A 163 21.47 -12.23 -1.30
N LYS A 164 22.75 -12.00 -0.97
CA LYS A 164 23.12 -11.35 0.29
C LYS A 164 22.58 -9.92 0.39
N LEU A 165 22.68 -9.14 -0.69
CA LEU A 165 22.14 -7.77 -0.74
C LEU A 165 20.62 -7.75 -0.51
N ASN A 166 19.89 -8.65 -1.15
CA ASN A 166 18.45 -8.77 -0.97
C ASN A 166 18.09 -9.18 0.45
N GLN A 167 18.86 -10.09 1.06
CA GLN A 167 18.64 -10.47 2.45
C GLN A 167 18.84 -9.27 3.40
N GLU A 168 19.93 -8.50 3.24
CA GLU A 168 20.18 -7.28 4.02
C GLU A 168 19.03 -6.25 3.83
N PHE A 169 18.55 -6.07 2.59
CA PHE A 169 17.41 -5.19 2.29
C PHE A 169 16.14 -5.63 3.04
N ILE A 170 15.82 -6.93 2.97
CA ILE A 170 14.61 -7.49 3.58
C ILE A 170 14.66 -7.34 5.10
N GLU A 171 15.81 -7.68 5.71
CA GLU A 171 16.02 -7.59 7.16
C GLU A 171 15.94 -6.15 7.67
N GLU A 172 16.51 -5.18 6.92
CA GLU A 172 16.54 -3.78 7.33
C GLU A 172 15.21 -3.04 7.05
N LEU A 173 14.56 -3.29 5.91
CA LEU A 173 13.48 -2.43 5.41
C LEU A 173 12.11 -3.09 5.34
N ILE A 174 12.02 -4.42 5.26
CA ILE A 174 10.73 -5.11 5.09
C ILE A 174 10.28 -5.77 6.39
N ILE A 175 11.15 -6.52 7.08
CA ILE A 175 10.80 -7.22 8.32
C ILE A 175 10.27 -6.26 9.40
N PRO A 176 10.87 -5.06 9.63
CA PRO A 176 10.33 -4.12 10.62
C PRO A 176 8.89 -3.68 10.31
N GLU A 177 8.52 -3.65 9.03
CA GLU A 177 7.23 -3.21 8.52
C GLU A 177 6.25 -4.39 8.30
N LYS A 178 6.55 -5.59 8.84
CA LYS A 178 5.76 -6.82 8.60
C LYS A 178 4.27 -6.64 8.92
N GLU A 179 3.94 -6.08 10.07
CA GLU A 179 2.54 -5.95 10.51
C GLU A 179 1.78 -4.93 9.65
N LYS A 180 2.46 -3.85 9.23
CA LYS A 180 1.92 -2.90 8.25
C LYS A 180 1.64 -3.57 6.93
N LEU A 181 2.59 -4.36 6.40
CA LEU A 181 2.43 -5.07 5.14
C LEU A 181 1.23 -6.03 5.20
N LYS A 182 1.10 -6.77 6.31
CA LYS A 182 -0.07 -7.63 6.57
C LYS A 182 -1.37 -6.84 6.58
N ARG A 183 -1.43 -5.69 7.25
CA ARG A 183 -2.62 -4.85 7.27
C ARG A 183 -2.94 -4.29 5.88
N MET A 184 -1.94 -3.89 5.10
CA MET A 184 -2.13 -3.44 3.71
C MET A 184 -2.71 -4.54 2.83
N LEU A 185 -2.22 -5.78 2.97
CA LEU A 185 -2.75 -6.94 2.25
C LEU A 185 -4.18 -7.28 2.67
N GLU A 186 -4.50 -7.19 3.97
CA GLU A 186 -5.87 -7.38 4.47
C GLU A 186 -6.85 -6.34 3.87
N LEU A 187 -6.49 -5.06 3.87
CA LEU A 187 -7.31 -4.00 3.29
C LEU A 187 -7.42 -4.11 1.76
N SER A 188 -6.35 -4.57 1.11
CA SER A 188 -6.36 -4.83 -0.34
C SER A 188 -7.22 -6.02 -0.72
N TRP A 189 -7.25 -7.06 0.12
CA TRP A 189 -8.18 -8.17 -0.04
C TRP A 189 -9.63 -7.68 -0.02
N ASP A 190 -10.01 -6.91 1.02
CA ASP A 190 -11.38 -6.38 1.14
C ASP A 190 -11.74 -5.47 -0.03
N PHE A 191 -10.82 -4.60 -0.43
CA PHE A 191 -10.98 -3.75 -1.61
C PHE A 191 -11.25 -4.57 -2.88
N LEU A 192 -10.51 -5.65 -3.10
CA LEU A 192 -10.68 -6.51 -4.28
C LEU A 192 -12.00 -7.29 -4.22
N MET A 193 -12.40 -7.78 -3.04
CA MET A 193 -13.69 -8.44 -2.83
C MET A 193 -14.86 -7.51 -3.16
N ARG A 194 -14.80 -6.26 -2.72
CA ARG A 194 -15.83 -5.23 -3.02
C ARG A 194 -15.87 -4.79 -4.48
N ASN A 195 -14.80 -5.05 -5.24
CA ASN A 195 -14.70 -4.74 -6.66
C ASN A 195 -14.90 -5.97 -7.55
N ASP A 196 -15.54 -7.03 -7.03
CA ASP A 196 -15.82 -8.29 -7.72
C ASP A 196 -14.58 -8.97 -8.33
N CYS A 197 -13.40 -8.77 -7.72
CA CYS A 197 -12.12 -9.30 -8.18
C CYS A 197 -11.66 -10.52 -7.36
N GLN A 198 -12.52 -11.55 -7.25
CA GLN A 198 -12.31 -12.72 -6.39
C GLN A 198 -10.95 -13.40 -6.61
N ASP A 199 -10.56 -13.68 -7.86
CA ASP A 199 -9.30 -14.36 -8.17
C ASP A 199 -8.08 -13.61 -7.61
N LYS A 200 -8.10 -12.28 -7.70
CA LYS A 200 -7.02 -11.43 -7.15
C LYS A 200 -7.09 -11.39 -5.62
N ALA A 201 -8.28 -11.31 -5.05
CA ALA A 201 -8.46 -11.36 -3.61
C ALA A 201 -7.90 -12.66 -3.04
N ASP A 202 -8.25 -13.81 -3.62
CA ASP A 202 -7.73 -15.12 -3.20
C ASP A 202 -6.19 -15.18 -3.27
N MET A 203 -5.59 -14.56 -4.29
CA MET A 203 -4.13 -14.44 -4.40
C MET A 203 -3.53 -13.60 -3.26
N VAL A 204 -4.13 -12.46 -2.94
CA VAL A 204 -3.71 -11.59 -1.82
C VAL A 204 -3.84 -12.29 -0.48
N PHE A 205 -4.94 -13.04 -0.27
CA PHE A 205 -5.17 -13.81 0.95
C PHE A 205 -4.07 -14.86 1.16
N LYS A 206 -3.72 -15.59 0.09
CA LYS A 206 -2.62 -16.57 0.11
C LYS A 206 -1.29 -15.91 0.43
N ILE A 207 -0.97 -14.76 -0.20
CA ILE A 207 0.24 -14.00 0.11
C ILE A 207 0.30 -13.65 1.59
N TRP A 208 -0.78 -13.07 2.11
CA TRP A 208 -0.86 -12.70 3.52
C TRP A 208 -0.53 -13.88 4.44
N GLY A 209 -1.06 -15.07 4.12
CA GLY A 209 -0.77 -16.30 4.85
C GLY A 209 0.68 -16.76 4.76
N THR A 210 1.30 -16.65 3.59
CA THR A 210 2.71 -17.04 3.41
C THR A 210 3.69 -16.22 4.25
N LEU A 211 3.31 -15.00 4.69
CA LEU A 211 4.20 -14.14 5.49
C LEU A 211 4.52 -14.70 6.89
N ASP A 212 3.73 -15.64 7.42
CA ASP A 212 4.06 -16.34 8.66
C ASP A 212 4.59 -17.76 8.45
N LEU A 213 4.33 -18.34 7.27
CA LEU A 213 4.64 -19.74 6.98
C LEU A 213 6.07 -19.94 6.44
N ILE A 214 6.59 -18.98 5.69
CA ILE A 214 7.93 -19.06 5.09
C ILE A 214 8.80 -17.86 5.47
N PRO A 215 10.13 -18.03 5.58
CA PRO A 215 11.03 -16.91 5.82
C PRO A 215 10.89 -15.84 4.74
N PHE A 216 10.94 -14.56 5.14
CA PHE A 216 10.74 -13.42 4.22
C PHE A 216 11.70 -13.44 3.04
N TYR A 217 12.94 -13.88 3.24
CA TYR A 217 13.96 -13.96 2.18
C TYR A 217 13.67 -15.06 1.15
N GLU A 218 12.81 -16.04 1.47
CA GLU A 218 12.33 -17.10 0.58
C GLU A 218 10.97 -16.77 -0.05
N ASN A 219 10.27 -15.76 0.46
CA ASN A 219 8.93 -15.40 -0.01
C ASN A 219 8.97 -14.67 -1.37
N PRO A 220 8.36 -15.20 -2.45
CA PRO A 220 8.47 -14.60 -3.78
C PRO A 220 7.83 -13.22 -3.90
N PHE A 221 6.75 -12.96 -3.16
CA PHE A 221 6.14 -11.64 -3.09
C PHE A 221 7.10 -10.61 -2.49
N ILE A 222 7.79 -10.97 -1.40
CA ILE A 222 8.80 -10.12 -0.76
C ILE A 222 10.02 -9.90 -1.68
N GLN A 223 10.48 -10.96 -2.36
CA GLN A 223 11.55 -10.85 -3.35
C GLN A 223 11.15 -9.92 -4.52
N ARG A 224 9.89 -9.98 -4.96
CA ARG A 224 9.37 -9.05 -5.98
C ARG A 224 9.35 -7.62 -5.46
N ILE A 225 8.82 -7.36 -4.26
CA ILE A 225 8.82 -6.01 -3.65
C ILE A 225 10.24 -5.43 -3.61
N THR A 226 11.21 -6.24 -3.19
CA THR A 226 12.63 -5.84 -3.13
C THR A 226 13.14 -5.44 -4.51
N THR A 227 12.89 -6.30 -5.52
CA THR A 227 13.30 -6.08 -6.90
C THR A 227 12.67 -4.82 -7.50
N GLU A 228 11.36 -4.63 -7.26
CA GLU A 228 10.62 -3.46 -7.74
C GLU A 228 11.11 -2.17 -7.08
N SER A 229 11.38 -2.20 -5.78
CA SER A 229 11.90 -1.05 -5.03
C SER A 229 13.26 -0.59 -5.57
N ILE A 230 14.18 -1.53 -5.79
CA ILE A 230 15.50 -1.24 -6.38
C ILE A 230 15.32 -0.73 -7.83
N ARG A 231 14.47 -1.38 -8.64
CA ARG A 231 14.21 -0.97 -10.03
C ARG A 231 13.69 0.47 -10.12
N ILE A 232 12.75 0.83 -9.26
CA ILE A 232 12.17 2.18 -9.19
C ILE A 232 13.24 3.19 -8.76
N ALA A 233 14.01 2.90 -7.71
CA ALA A 233 15.09 3.76 -7.26
C ALA A 233 16.14 4.00 -8.37
N LEU A 234 16.57 2.93 -9.08
CA LEU A 234 17.50 3.06 -10.21
C LEU A 234 16.94 3.94 -11.34
N ASN A 235 15.65 3.82 -11.65
CA ASN A 235 15.00 4.65 -12.67
C ASN A 235 14.91 6.11 -12.22
N ASN A 236 14.62 6.36 -10.95
CA ASN A 236 14.58 7.69 -10.37
C ASN A 236 15.97 8.34 -10.39
N MET A 237 17.01 7.62 -9.98
CA MET A 237 18.40 8.09 -10.03
C MET A 237 18.82 8.46 -11.45
N LYS A 238 18.45 7.66 -12.46
CA LYS A 238 18.71 7.97 -13.88
C LYS A 238 18.04 9.27 -14.34
N LYS A 239 16.91 9.63 -13.75
CA LYS A 239 16.16 10.86 -14.02
C LYS A 239 16.60 12.03 -13.13
N GLY A 240 17.60 11.85 -12.26
CA GLY A 240 18.09 12.87 -11.34
C GLY A 240 17.28 13.01 -10.05
N PHE A 241 16.39 12.06 -9.74
CA PHE A 241 15.64 12.04 -8.49
C PHE A 241 16.27 11.06 -7.51
N ASP A 242 16.64 11.53 -6.32
CA ASP A 242 17.20 10.71 -5.23
C ASP A 242 16.59 11.14 -3.89
N LEU A 243 15.91 10.21 -3.21
CA LEU A 243 15.27 10.45 -1.91
C LEU A 243 16.27 10.86 -0.82
N ARG A 244 17.55 10.48 -0.95
CA ARG A 244 18.60 10.86 0.00
C ARG A 244 18.94 12.34 -0.07
N VAL A 245 18.72 12.96 -1.23
CA VAL A 245 19.08 14.36 -1.51
C VAL A 245 17.87 15.27 -1.33
N ASN A 246 16.69 14.84 -1.79
CA ASN A 246 15.45 15.61 -1.74
C ASN A 246 14.29 14.76 -1.20
N PRO A 247 14.22 14.52 0.12
CA PRO A 247 13.14 13.72 0.71
C PRO A 247 11.76 14.34 0.49
N ASP A 248 11.67 15.68 0.49
CA ASP A 248 10.41 16.43 0.40
C ASP A 248 9.72 16.35 -0.98
N VAL A 249 10.38 15.82 -2.02
CA VAL A 249 9.77 15.66 -3.35
C VAL A 249 8.75 14.50 -3.39
N PHE A 250 8.73 13.67 -2.35
CA PHE A 250 7.95 12.43 -2.30
C PHE A 250 6.99 12.36 -1.10
N TYR A 251 6.86 13.43 -0.31
CA TYR A 251 5.94 13.55 0.82
C TYR A 251 4.87 14.62 0.58
#